data_AF-A0A8T5DL13-F1
#
_entry.id   AF-A0A8T5DL13-F1
#
_cell.length_a   1.000
_cell.length_b   1.000
_cell.length_c   1.000
_cell.angle_alpha   90.00
_cell.angle_beta   90.00
_cell.angle_gamma   90.00
#
_symmetry.space_group_name_H-M   'P 1'
#
loop_
_entity.id
_entity.type
_entity.pdbx_description
1 polymer ?
#
loop_
_entity_poly.entity_id
_entity_poly.type
_entity_poly.pdbx_seq_one_letter_code
_entity_poly.pdbx_strand_id
1 'polypeptide(L)'
;MRIHKVWSIAITAVVAMVFLMASALNSFACAWGGNIYQCNLLPKLIWLVILGLVLTVMFLIVKKQKKLTLLAFLPVIIIGLIGISLFVVSGDSISETKFGCSVADTSKERACWTNFAIEEHNFNYCDNIRSDIGLNSCYGKVAKYPSDVTWCEKIPKGHAGFMDCYRNIGKFTNQPSWCDNINRSTYHKYESQKISSINDCKKRVLANNSVSN
;
A
#
# COMPACT_ATOMS: atom_id res chain seq x y z
N MET A 1 35.31 -36.02 -22.41
CA MET A 1 34.46 -36.22 -21.21
C MET A 1 34.82 -35.33 -20.00
N ARG A 2 36.09 -34.89 -19.80
CA ARG A 2 36.47 -34.09 -18.61
C ARG A 2 35.89 -32.66 -18.56
N ILE A 3 35.66 -32.03 -19.71
CA ILE A 3 35.17 -30.63 -19.77
C ILE A 3 33.75 -30.51 -19.18
N HIS A 4 32.88 -31.50 -19.38
CA HIS A 4 31.50 -31.46 -18.88
C HIS A 4 31.40 -31.41 -17.34
N LYS A 5 32.31 -32.08 -16.62
CA LYS A 5 32.29 -32.10 -15.14
C LYS A 5 32.64 -30.73 -14.55
N VAL A 6 33.58 -30.01 -15.16
CA VAL A 6 34.02 -28.69 -14.68
C VAL A 6 32.89 -27.66 -14.80
N TRP A 7 32.16 -27.67 -15.92
CA TRP A 7 31.03 -26.76 -16.13
C TRP A 7 29.85 -27.04 -15.21
N SER A 8 29.56 -28.32 -14.93
CA SER A 8 28.50 -28.69 -14.00
C SER A 8 28.75 -28.11 -12.62
N ILE A 9 29.98 -28.25 -12.08
CA ILE A 9 30.33 -27.76 -10.75
C ILE A 9 30.24 -26.23 -10.68
N ALA A 10 30.70 -25.53 -11.73
CA ALA A 10 30.65 -24.07 -11.79
C ALA A 10 29.20 -23.54 -11.76
N ILE A 11 28.28 -24.20 -12.48
CA ILE A 11 26.86 -23.81 -12.49
C ILE A 11 26.23 -24.02 -11.11
N THR A 12 26.48 -25.17 -10.46
CA THR A 12 25.92 -25.44 -9.13
C THR A 12 26.39 -24.42 -8.09
N ALA A 13 27.66 -24.02 -8.16
CA ALA A 13 28.22 -23.01 -7.26
C ALA A 13 27.58 -21.63 -7.44
N VAL A 14 27.34 -21.21 -8.69
CA VAL A 14 26.67 -19.92 -9.00
C VAL A 14 25.23 -19.93 -8.51
N VAL A 15 24.48 -21.01 -8.75
CA VAL A 15 23.09 -21.14 -8.29
C VAL A 15 23.02 -21.09 -6.76
N ALA A 16 23.93 -21.79 -6.07
CA ALA A 16 24.00 -21.78 -4.62
C ALA A 16 24.32 -20.37 -4.06
N MET A 17 25.26 -19.64 -4.67
CA MET A 17 25.57 -18.26 -4.27
C MET A 17 24.37 -17.33 -4.43
N VAL A 18 23.65 -17.41 -5.55
CA VAL A 18 22.46 -16.58 -5.79
C VAL A 18 21.38 -16.86 -4.74
N PHE A 19 21.19 -18.13 -4.38
CA PHE A 19 20.22 -18.53 -3.37
C PHE A 19 20.58 -17.99 -1.98
N LEU A 20 21.87 -18.05 -1.61
CA LEU A 20 22.36 -17.50 -0.34
C LEU A 20 22.23 -15.97 -0.29
N MET A 21 22.54 -15.27 -1.38
CA MET A 21 22.37 -13.81 -1.47
C MET A 21 20.90 -13.39 -1.40
N ALA A 22 19.99 -14.10 -2.07
CA ALA A 22 18.56 -13.82 -2.00
C ALA A 22 18.02 -13.98 -0.57
N SER A 23 18.47 -15.02 0.13
CA SER A 23 18.10 -15.29 1.52
C SER A 23 18.56 -14.17 2.45
N ALA A 24 19.81 -13.69 2.28
CA ALA A 24 20.36 -12.59 3.06
C ALA A 24 19.63 -11.26 2.79
N LEU A 25 19.31 -10.96 1.53
CA LEU A 25 18.64 -9.70 1.17
C LEU A 25 17.22 -9.60 1.75
N ASN A 26 16.49 -10.71 1.86
CA ASN A 26 15.17 -10.73 2.51
C ASN A 26 15.25 -10.36 4.01
N SER A 27 16.34 -10.70 4.70
CA SER A 27 16.51 -10.34 6.11
C SER A 27 16.91 -8.86 6.29
N PHE A 28 17.57 -8.25 5.32
CA PHE A 28 18.03 -6.86 5.43
C PHE A 28 16.96 -5.81 5.08
N ALA A 29 16.05 -6.12 4.15
CA ALA A 29 15.08 -5.14 3.63
C ALA A 29 14.09 -4.61 4.70
N CYS A 30 13.75 -5.42 5.71
CA CYS A 30 12.80 -5.02 6.77
C CYS A 30 13.45 -4.31 7.97
N ALA A 31 14.77 -4.33 8.09
CA ALA A 31 15.46 -3.79 9.27
C ALA A 31 15.57 -2.26 9.29
N TRP A 32 15.28 -1.58 8.18
CA TRP A 32 15.55 -0.14 7.99
C TRP A 32 14.30 0.76 8.11
N GLY A 33 13.27 0.32 8.84
CA GLY A 33 12.17 1.21 9.26
C GLY A 33 11.35 1.86 8.14
N GLY A 34 11.41 1.32 6.92
CA GLY A 34 10.64 1.79 5.78
C GLY A 34 9.18 1.32 5.83
N ASN A 35 8.29 2.06 5.16
CA ASN A 35 6.88 1.69 4.99
C ASN A 35 6.74 0.24 4.51
N ILE A 36 5.80 -0.52 5.09
CA ILE A 36 5.61 -1.97 4.87
C ILE A 36 5.49 -2.31 3.37
N TYR A 37 4.90 -1.39 2.60
CA TYR A 37 4.73 -1.50 1.16
C TYR A 37 6.05 -1.54 0.36
N GLN A 38 7.12 -0.86 0.81
CA GLN A 38 8.42 -0.88 0.13
C GLN A 38 9.19 -2.19 0.36
N CYS A 39 8.92 -2.89 1.47
CA CYS A 39 9.62 -4.13 1.81
C CYS A 39 9.29 -5.28 0.85
N ASN A 40 8.11 -5.27 0.22
CA ASN A 40 7.68 -6.35 -0.67
C ASN A 40 7.98 -6.12 -2.16
N LEU A 41 8.16 -4.86 -2.60
CA LEU A 41 8.33 -4.56 -4.02
C LEU A 41 9.78 -4.71 -4.49
N LEU A 42 10.75 -4.26 -3.69
CA LEU A 42 12.17 -4.27 -4.04
C LEU A 42 12.73 -5.69 -4.28
N PRO A 43 12.45 -6.69 -3.42
CA PRO A 43 12.95 -8.05 -3.61
C PRO A 43 12.41 -8.70 -4.89
N LYS A 44 11.14 -8.40 -5.25
CA LYS A 44 10.51 -8.88 -6.48
C LYS A 44 11.20 -8.33 -7.73
N LEU A 45 11.52 -7.03 -7.74
CA LEU A 45 12.24 -6.40 -8.85
C LEU A 45 13.67 -6.92 -9.00
N ILE A 46 14.39 -7.12 -7.88
CA ILE A 46 15.74 -7.70 -7.88
C ILE A 46 15.72 -9.10 -8.48
N TRP A 47 14.74 -9.93 -8.12
CA TRP A 47 14.56 -11.26 -8.70
C TRP A 47 14.35 -11.24 -10.21
N LEU A 48 13.55 -10.31 -10.73
CA LEU A 48 13.32 -10.15 -12.17
C LEU A 48 14.60 -9.76 -12.92
N VAL A 49 15.43 -8.88 -12.35
CA VAL A 49 16.71 -8.48 -12.94
C VAL A 49 17.69 -9.66 -12.95
N ILE A 50 17.80 -10.40 -11.85
CA ILE A 50 18.66 -11.60 -11.78
C ILE A 50 18.22 -12.64 -12.80
N LEU A 51 16.92 -12.91 -12.90
CA LEU A 51 16.37 -13.85 -13.87
C LEU A 51 16.74 -13.45 -15.31
N GLY A 52 16.60 -12.16 -15.65
CA GLY A 52 16.98 -11.62 -16.96
C GLY A 52 18.49 -11.78 -17.27
N LEU A 53 19.35 -11.52 -16.28
CA LEU A 53 20.80 -11.71 -16.43
C LEU A 53 21.17 -13.18 -16.65
N VAL A 54 20.55 -14.11 -15.92
CA VAL A 54 20.79 -15.55 -16.10
C VAL A 54 20.37 -16.00 -17.50
N LEU A 55 19.21 -15.57 -17.98
CA LEU A 55 18.71 -15.92 -19.32
C LEU A 55 19.60 -15.36 -20.44
N THR A 56 20.09 -14.13 -20.30
CA THR A 56 20.99 -13.52 -21.30
C THR A 56 22.34 -14.23 -21.36
N VAL A 57 22.94 -14.57 -20.21
CA VAL A 57 24.19 -15.35 -20.17
C VAL A 57 24.01 -16.73 -20.81
N MET A 58 22.92 -17.43 -20.49
CA MET A 58 22.59 -18.71 -21.11
C MET A 58 22.49 -18.60 -22.64
N PHE A 59 21.81 -17.57 -23.15
CA PHE A 59 21.67 -17.32 -24.58
C PHE A 59 23.02 -17.07 -25.28
N LEU A 60 23.94 -16.34 -24.64
CA LEU A 60 25.29 -16.09 -25.16
C LEU A 60 26.12 -17.37 -25.23
N ILE A 61 26.00 -18.26 -24.24
CA ILE A 61 26.70 -19.55 -24.23
C ILE A 61 26.19 -20.44 -25.37
N VAL A 62 24.87 -20.44 -25.62
CA VAL A 62 24.25 -21.20 -26.71
C VAL A 62 24.72 -20.74 -28.08
N LYS A 63 24.81 -19.43 -28.32
CA LYS A 63 25.30 -18.88 -29.60
C LYS A 63 26.70 -19.37 -29.97
N LYS A 64 27.53 -19.69 -28.98
CA LYS A 64 28.90 -20.19 -29.21
C LYS A 64 28.95 -21.66 -29.62
N GLN A 65 27.90 -22.44 -29.34
CA GLN A 65 27.83 -23.88 -29.64
C GLN A 65 26.92 -24.13 -30.84
N LYS A 66 27.47 -24.07 -32.07
CA LYS A 66 26.74 -24.23 -33.35
C LYS A 66 25.99 -25.57 -33.55
N LYS A 67 26.05 -26.53 -32.61
CA LYS A 67 25.48 -27.88 -32.77
C LYS A 67 24.73 -28.44 -31.57
N LEU A 68 24.51 -27.68 -30.49
CA LEU A 68 23.83 -28.21 -29.31
C LEU A 68 22.32 -27.98 -29.39
N THR A 69 21.63 -29.08 -29.70
CA THR A 69 20.21 -29.23 -29.99
C THR A 69 19.29 -28.68 -28.89
N LEU A 70 18.24 -27.98 -29.35
CA LEU A 70 17.06 -27.45 -28.63
C LEU A 70 16.52 -28.37 -27.50
N LEU A 71 16.69 -29.68 -27.63
CA LEU A 71 16.33 -30.72 -26.65
C LEU A 71 16.95 -30.52 -25.26
N ALA A 72 18.12 -29.90 -25.14
CA ALA A 72 18.75 -29.66 -23.83
C ALA A 72 18.01 -28.61 -22.98
N PHE A 73 17.19 -27.75 -23.60
CA PHE A 73 16.51 -26.64 -22.92
C PHE A 73 15.07 -26.96 -22.51
N LEU A 74 14.48 -28.02 -23.09
CA LEU A 74 13.14 -28.48 -22.77
C LEU A 74 12.89 -28.65 -21.25
N PRO A 75 13.78 -29.30 -20.46
CA PRO A 75 13.54 -29.48 -19.02
C PRO A 75 13.60 -28.17 -18.24
N VAL A 76 14.43 -27.20 -18.65
CA VAL A 76 14.52 -25.89 -17.99
C VAL A 76 13.25 -25.08 -18.20
N ILE A 77 12.68 -25.13 -19.40
CA ILE A 77 11.41 -24.47 -19.73
C ILE A 77 10.26 -25.11 -18.92
N ILE A 78 10.22 -26.44 -18.82
CA ILE A 78 9.19 -27.14 -18.06
C ILE A 78 9.27 -26.79 -16.56
N ILE A 79 10.46 -26.79 -15.97
CA ILE A 79 10.65 -26.39 -14.56
C ILE A 79 10.26 -24.93 -14.34
N GLY A 80 10.58 -24.03 -15.28
CA GLY A 80 10.16 -22.64 -15.24
C GLY A 80 8.64 -22.48 -15.24
N LEU A 81 7.93 -23.21 -16.11
CA LEU A 81 6.47 -23.16 -16.19
C LEU A 81 5.79 -23.72 -14.93
N ILE A 82 6.33 -24.81 -14.35
CA ILE A 82 5.82 -25.38 -13.09
C ILE A 82 6.06 -24.39 -11.93
N GLY A 83 7.24 -23.77 -11.87
CA GLY A 83 7.59 -22.78 -10.85
C GLY A 83 6.71 -21.53 -10.91
N ILE A 84 6.43 -21.00 -12.10
CA ILE A 84 5.52 -19.85 -12.29
C ILE A 84 4.12 -20.21 -11.80
N SER A 85 3.64 -21.42 -12.11
CA SER A 85 2.32 -21.88 -11.68
C SER A 85 2.21 -21.97 -10.15
N LEU A 86 3.26 -22.45 -9.47
CA LEU A 86 3.30 -22.51 -7.99
C LEU A 86 3.42 -21.12 -7.34
N PHE A 87 4.13 -20.20 -7.99
CA PHE A 87 4.28 -18.82 -7.50
C PHE A 87 2.98 -18.02 -7.62
N VAL A 88 2.18 -18.25 -8.67
CA VAL A 88 0.86 -17.62 -8.84
C VAL A 88 -0.14 -18.16 -7.80
N VAL A 89 -0.04 -19.42 -7.39
CA VAL A 89 -0.94 -20.00 -6.37
C VAL A 89 -0.58 -19.58 -4.94
N SER A 90 0.64 -19.10 -4.70
CA SER A 90 1.05 -18.54 -3.41
C SER A 90 0.91 -17.01 -3.32
N GLY A 91 0.43 -16.38 -4.39
CA GLY A 91 0.00 -14.99 -4.40
C GLY A 91 -1.42 -14.85 -3.85
N ASP A 92 -1.50 -14.25 -2.67
CA ASP A 92 -2.68 -13.54 -2.15
C ASP A 92 -3.87 -14.40 -1.71
N SER A 93 -3.65 -15.16 -0.64
CA SER A 93 -4.66 -15.30 0.42
C SER A 93 -4.07 -14.84 1.76
N ILE A 94 -3.58 -13.60 1.81
CA ILE A 94 -3.46 -12.81 3.06
C ILE A 94 -4.79 -12.05 3.29
N SER A 95 -5.89 -12.50 2.69
CA SER A 95 -7.22 -12.02 3.05
C SER A 95 -7.72 -12.79 4.25
N GLU A 96 -8.07 -12.04 5.29
CA GLU A 96 -9.09 -12.34 6.31
C GLU A 96 -8.68 -12.93 7.67
N THR A 97 -7.48 -13.45 7.87
CA THR A 97 -7.03 -13.70 9.25
C THR A 97 -6.04 -12.63 9.69
N LYS A 98 -6.43 -11.87 10.73
CA LYS A 98 -5.53 -11.36 11.78
C LYS A 98 -5.09 -9.89 11.70
N PHE A 99 -6.03 -8.97 11.49
CA PHE A 99 -5.88 -7.63 12.08
C PHE A 99 -6.54 -7.67 13.46
N GLY A 100 -5.72 -7.83 14.50
CA GLY A 100 -6.08 -8.14 15.88
C GLY A 100 -6.80 -7.03 16.65
N CYS A 101 -7.74 -6.31 16.02
CA CYS A 101 -8.56 -5.29 16.67
C CYS A 101 -9.67 -5.89 17.56
N SER A 102 -9.62 -7.18 17.91
CA SER A 102 -10.49 -7.81 18.90
C SER A 102 -9.95 -7.55 20.30
N VAL A 103 -10.17 -6.33 20.80
CA VAL A 103 -9.85 -5.96 22.19
C VAL A 103 -11.17 -5.78 22.93
N ALA A 104 -11.31 -6.36 24.13
CA ALA A 104 -12.48 -6.15 24.97
C ALA A 104 -12.67 -4.67 25.40
N ASP A 105 -11.63 -3.85 25.22
CA ASP A 105 -11.62 -2.42 25.50
C ASP A 105 -12.03 -1.62 24.25
N THR A 106 -13.25 -1.07 24.31
CA THR A 106 -13.86 -0.26 23.24
C THR A 106 -13.03 0.94 22.78
N SER A 107 -12.12 1.46 23.63
CA SER A 107 -11.23 2.57 23.27
C SER A 107 -10.07 2.09 22.39
N LYS A 108 -9.48 0.95 22.74
CA LYS A 108 -8.39 0.34 21.97
C LYS A 108 -8.87 -0.22 20.65
N GLU A 109 -10.05 -0.83 20.63
CA GLU A 109 -10.72 -1.30 19.41
C GLU A 109 -10.91 -0.14 18.42
N ARG A 110 -11.46 0.99 18.89
CA ARG A 110 -11.64 2.19 18.06
C ARG A 110 -10.33 2.71 17.48
N ALA A 111 -9.29 2.83 18.31
CA ALA A 111 -7.98 3.32 17.86
C ALA A 111 -7.37 2.39 16.81
N CYS A 112 -7.51 1.07 17.00
CA CYS A 112 -7.02 0.06 16.06
C CYS A 112 -7.68 0.21 14.68
N TRP A 113 -9.02 0.21 14.62
CA TRP A 113 -9.75 0.39 13.37
C TRP A 113 -9.48 1.73 12.70
N THR A 114 -9.35 2.80 13.50
CA THR A 114 -9.05 4.14 12.98
C THR A 114 -7.66 4.22 12.35
N ASN A 115 -6.64 3.64 12.99
CA ASN A 115 -5.30 3.62 12.43
C ASN A 115 -5.26 2.80 11.14
N PHE A 116 -5.96 1.68 11.11
CA PHE A 116 -6.04 0.86 9.91
C PHE A 116 -6.75 1.58 8.75
N ALA A 117 -7.86 2.26 9.05
CA ALA A 117 -8.54 3.10 8.07
C ALA A 117 -7.66 4.22 7.51
N ILE A 118 -6.77 4.78 8.35
CA ILE A 118 -5.80 5.81 7.96
C ILE A 118 -4.69 5.21 7.08
N GLU A 119 -4.09 4.10 7.50
CA GLU A 119 -2.97 3.44 6.80
C GLU A 119 -3.38 2.92 5.42
N GLU A 120 -4.55 2.32 5.33
CA GLU A 120 -5.10 1.75 4.09
C GLU A 120 -5.86 2.78 3.26
N HIS A 121 -6.04 4.00 3.78
CA HIS A 121 -6.90 5.03 3.19
C HIS A 121 -8.31 4.52 2.85
N ASN A 122 -8.83 3.58 3.65
CA ASN A 122 -10.06 2.87 3.39
C ASN A 122 -11.07 3.07 4.53
N PHE A 123 -12.11 3.82 4.21
CA PHE A 123 -13.16 4.21 5.15
C PHE A 123 -14.05 3.05 5.61
N ASN A 124 -14.12 1.94 4.85
CA ASN A 124 -14.91 0.77 5.26
C ASN A 124 -14.42 0.18 6.58
N TYR A 125 -13.16 0.44 6.96
CA TYR A 125 -12.65 0.03 8.27
C TYR A 125 -13.29 0.82 9.42
N CYS A 126 -13.73 2.07 9.19
CA CYS A 126 -14.46 2.83 10.19
C CYS A 126 -15.80 2.19 10.54
N ASP A 127 -16.46 1.48 9.60
CA ASP A 127 -17.76 0.83 9.82
C ASP A 127 -17.71 -0.29 10.87
N ASN A 128 -16.51 -0.78 11.21
CA ASN A 128 -16.31 -1.73 12.31
C ASN A 128 -16.38 -1.08 13.70
N ILE A 129 -16.38 0.25 13.79
CA ILE A 129 -16.44 0.98 15.06
C ILE A 129 -17.89 1.13 15.51
N ARG A 130 -18.25 0.42 16.58
CA ARG A 130 -19.63 0.39 17.12
C ARG A 130 -20.14 1.70 17.72
N SER A 131 -19.24 2.60 18.12
CA SER A 131 -19.61 3.85 18.79
C SER A 131 -19.72 4.99 17.79
N ASP A 132 -20.87 5.68 17.73
CA ASP A 132 -21.08 6.82 16.83
C ASP A 132 -20.00 7.90 16.96
N ILE A 133 -19.56 8.20 18.19
CA ILE A 133 -18.49 9.18 18.43
C ILE A 133 -17.18 8.68 17.81
N GLY A 134 -16.88 7.38 17.97
CA GLY A 134 -15.69 6.77 17.39
C GLY A 134 -15.73 6.68 15.87
N LEU A 135 -16.89 6.30 15.32
CA LEU A 135 -17.17 6.23 13.90
C LEU A 135 -16.96 7.59 13.24
N ASN A 136 -17.60 8.64 13.77
CA ASN A 136 -17.45 10.01 13.27
C ASN A 136 -16.01 10.54 13.39
N SER A 137 -15.32 10.19 14.49
CA SER A 137 -13.90 10.54 14.68
C SER A 137 -13.00 9.84 13.66
N CYS A 138 -13.27 8.57 13.37
CA CYS A 138 -12.54 7.78 12.36
C CYS A 138 -12.71 8.42 10.98
N TYR A 139 -13.96 8.63 10.54
CA TYR A 139 -14.26 9.28 9.26
C TYR A 139 -13.55 10.63 9.11
N GLY A 140 -13.59 11.49 10.13
CA GLY A 140 -12.91 12.79 10.10
C GLY A 140 -11.38 12.71 10.01
N LYS A 141 -10.76 11.66 10.57
CA LYS A 141 -9.31 11.44 10.48
C LYS A 141 -8.89 10.86 9.14
N VAL A 142 -9.65 9.91 8.60
CA VAL A 142 -9.37 9.29 7.29
C VAL A 142 -9.58 10.29 6.16
N ALA A 143 -10.56 11.19 6.29
CA ALA A 143 -10.82 12.28 5.35
C ALA A 143 -9.68 13.32 5.20
N LYS A 144 -8.61 13.22 6.01
CA LYS A 144 -7.38 13.99 5.76
C LYS A 144 -6.66 13.54 4.49
N TYR A 145 -6.90 12.32 4.06
CA TYR A 145 -6.33 11.77 2.84
C TYR A 145 -7.33 12.00 1.70
N PRO A 146 -6.86 12.52 0.55
CA PRO A 146 -7.69 13.10 -0.51
C PRO A 146 -8.43 12.08 -1.38
N SER A 147 -8.82 10.93 -0.83
CA SER A 147 -9.22 9.81 -1.67
C SER A 147 -10.60 10.03 -2.30
N ASP A 148 -11.58 10.59 -1.57
CA ASP A 148 -12.93 10.83 -2.11
C ASP A 148 -13.77 11.72 -1.16
N VAL A 149 -14.50 12.71 -1.70
CA VAL A 149 -15.39 13.60 -0.93
C VAL A 149 -16.70 12.93 -0.52
N THR A 150 -17.12 11.88 -1.22
CA THR A 150 -18.37 11.15 -0.94
C THR A 150 -18.38 10.59 0.49
N TRP A 151 -17.21 10.36 1.09
CA TRP A 151 -17.09 9.94 2.48
C TRP A 151 -17.54 11.00 3.49
N CYS A 152 -17.38 12.29 3.19
CA CYS A 152 -17.94 13.35 4.03
C CYS A 152 -19.46 13.29 4.05
N GLU A 153 -20.10 12.78 3.01
CA GLU A 153 -21.56 12.64 2.93
C GLU A 153 -22.09 11.49 3.80
N LYS A 154 -21.24 10.53 4.16
CA LYS A 154 -21.58 9.45 5.12
C LYS A 154 -21.60 9.93 6.57
N ILE A 155 -20.93 11.04 6.88
CA ILE A 155 -20.93 11.62 8.23
C ILE A 155 -22.27 12.34 8.45
N PRO A 156 -23.05 12.00 9.50
CA PRO A 156 -24.34 12.63 9.70
C PRO A 156 -24.19 14.15 9.85
N LYS A 157 -24.98 14.89 9.07
CA LYS A 157 -25.02 16.36 9.09
C LYS A 157 -25.26 16.84 10.50
N GLY A 158 -24.35 17.65 11.01
CA GLY A 158 -24.35 18.02 12.41
C GLY A 158 -23.04 17.68 13.10
N HIS A 159 -22.55 16.46 12.91
CA HIS A 159 -21.38 16.04 13.68
C HIS A 159 -20.14 16.88 13.34
N ALA A 160 -19.31 17.13 14.36
CA ALA A 160 -18.04 17.86 14.20
C ALA A 160 -17.16 17.26 13.10
N GLY A 161 -17.20 15.92 12.95
CA GLY A 161 -16.50 15.21 11.88
C GLY A 161 -16.89 15.66 10.47
N PHE A 162 -18.13 16.09 10.23
CA PHE A 162 -18.59 16.56 8.91
C PHE A 162 -17.86 17.85 8.51
N MET A 163 -17.76 18.81 9.43
CA MET A 163 -17.05 20.07 9.19
C MET A 163 -15.56 19.85 9.02
N ASP A 164 -14.96 19.01 9.88
CA ASP A 164 -13.54 18.69 9.80
C ASP A 164 -13.20 17.95 8.49
N CYS A 165 -14.08 17.10 7.99
CA CYS A 165 -13.94 16.40 6.71
C CYS A 165 -13.78 17.39 5.55
N TYR A 166 -14.78 18.26 5.31
CA TYR A 166 -14.71 19.26 4.23
C TYR A 166 -13.58 20.28 4.41
N ARG A 167 -13.27 20.66 5.66
CA ARG A 167 -12.15 21.54 5.97
C ARG A 167 -10.81 20.90 5.59
N ASN A 168 -10.62 19.62 5.89
CA ASN A 168 -9.38 18.90 5.57
C ASN A 168 -9.24 18.71 4.06
N ILE A 169 -10.33 18.38 3.35
CA ILE A 169 -10.34 18.31 1.89
C ILE A 169 -9.97 19.66 1.29
N GLY A 170 -10.57 20.76 1.77
CA GLY A 170 -10.25 22.11 1.32
C GLY A 170 -8.76 22.43 1.51
N LYS A 171 -8.18 22.07 2.66
CA LYS A 171 -6.76 22.28 2.96
C LYS A 171 -5.84 21.45 2.08
N PHE A 172 -6.20 20.20 1.81
CA PHE A 172 -5.36 19.31 1.01
C PHE A 172 -5.40 19.71 -0.47
N THR A 173 -6.59 20.00 -0.98
CA THR A 173 -6.82 20.39 -2.39
C THR A 173 -6.52 21.86 -2.67
N ASN A 174 -6.23 22.65 -1.62
CA ASN A 174 -6.07 24.10 -1.68
C ASN A 174 -7.27 24.83 -2.32
N GLN A 175 -8.48 24.25 -2.20
CA GLN A 175 -9.72 24.76 -2.78
C GLN A 175 -10.70 25.19 -1.68
N PRO A 176 -10.83 26.52 -1.41
CA PRO A 176 -11.75 27.03 -0.39
C PRO A 176 -13.23 26.76 -0.67
N SER A 177 -13.59 26.43 -1.91
CA SER A 177 -14.96 26.09 -2.33
C SER A 177 -15.52 24.87 -1.58
N TRP A 178 -14.67 23.95 -1.11
CA TRP A 178 -15.12 22.82 -0.29
C TRP A 178 -15.77 23.25 1.02
N CYS A 179 -15.38 24.41 1.57
CA CYS A 179 -16.00 24.96 2.77
C CYS A 179 -17.47 25.37 2.55
N ASP A 180 -17.92 25.58 1.31
CA ASP A 180 -19.31 25.94 1.01
C ASP A 180 -20.27 24.76 1.26
N ASN A 181 -19.77 23.53 1.28
CA ASN A 181 -20.57 22.35 1.62
C ASN A 181 -20.92 22.26 3.12
N ILE A 182 -20.19 22.98 3.98
CA ILE A 182 -20.48 23.05 5.43
C ILE A 182 -21.84 23.71 5.69
N ASN A 183 -22.25 24.64 4.80
CA ASN A 183 -23.52 25.36 4.84
C ASN A 183 -24.74 24.41 4.88
N ARG A 184 -24.63 23.21 4.30
CA ARG A 184 -25.72 22.23 4.24
C ARG A 184 -25.92 21.43 5.53
N SER A 185 -25.10 21.65 6.55
CA SER A 185 -25.22 20.93 7.83
C SER A 185 -26.16 21.67 8.80
N THR A 186 -27.07 20.92 9.41
CA THR A 186 -28.10 21.39 10.36
C THR A 186 -27.54 21.73 11.74
N TYR A 187 -26.21 21.73 11.96
CA TYR A 187 -25.65 21.85 13.30
C TYR A 187 -25.80 23.22 13.94
N HIS A 188 -25.95 24.25 13.10
CA HIS A 188 -26.07 25.59 13.61
C HIS A 188 -27.53 25.88 13.89
N LYS A 189 -27.90 25.70 15.16
CA LYS A 189 -29.16 26.25 15.71
C LYS A 189 -29.28 27.77 15.45
N TYR A 190 -28.18 28.45 15.13
CA TYR A 190 -28.12 29.89 14.84
C TYR A 190 -27.30 30.20 13.57
N GLU A 191 -27.89 30.93 12.62
CA GLU A 191 -27.30 31.33 11.33
C GLU A 191 -25.95 32.08 11.50
N SER A 192 -25.76 32.81 12.61
CA SER A 192 -24.52 33.55 12.89
C SER A 192 -23.30 32.66 13.12
N GLN A 193 -23.49 31.48 13.72
CA GLN A 193 -22.39 30.53 13.96
C GLN A 193 -21.95 29.85 12.67
N LYS A 194 -22.88 29.67 11.73
CA LYS A 194 -22.66 29.02 10.44
C LYS A 194 -21.74 29.83 9.52
N ILE A 195 -22.00 31.14 9.40
CA ILE A 195 -21.15 32.05 8.61
C ILE A 195 -19.73 32.08 9.20
N SER A 196 -19.62 32.08 10.53
CA SER A 196 -18.33 32.04 11.23
C SER A 196 -17.53 30.78 10.89
N SER A 197 -18.15 29.60 10.91
CA SER A 197 -17.49 28.33 10.58
C SER A 197 -17.03 28.23 9.12
N ILE A 198 -17.80 28.76 8.17
CA ILE A 198 -17.42 28.80 6.75
C ILE A 198 -16.23 29.73 6.55
N ASN A 199 -16.28 30.94 7.12
CA ASN A 199 -15.19 31.90 7.01
C ASN A 199 -13.90 31.42 7.69
N ASP A 200 -14.01 30.78 8.87
CA ASP A 200 -12.87 30.13 9.53
C ASP A 200 -12.28 29.01 8.66
N CYS A 201 -13.12 28.18 8.04
CA CYS A 201 -12.67 27.16 7.10
C CYS A 201 -11.89 27.78 5.93
N LYS A 202 -12.48 28.76 5.21
CA LYS A 202 -11.84 29.43 4.06
C LYS A 202 -10.52 30.09 4.46
N LYS A 203 -10.49 30.79 5.59
CA LYS A 203 -9.28 31.43 6.13
C LYS A 203 -8.16 30.40 6.36
N ARG A 204 -8.48 29.24 6.95
CA ARG A 204 -7.49 28.18 7.21
C ARG A 204 -6.99 27.50 5.94
N VAL A 205 -7.86 27.32 4.93
CA VAL A 205 -7.46 26.78 3.63
C VAL A 205 -6.50 27.75 2.93
N LEU A 206 -6.86 29.04 2.88
CA LEU A 206 -6.01 30.07 2.26
C LEU A 206 -4.67 30.26 2.97
N ALA A 207 -4.65 30.17 4.30
CA ALA A 207 -3.40 30.24 5.07
C ALA A 207 -2.46 29.04 4.82
N ASN A 208 -3.01 27.88 4.43
CA ASN A 208 -2.19 26.73 4.06
C ASN A 208 -1.46 26.96 2.72
N ASN A 209 -2.14 27.61 1.76
CA ASN A 209 -1.56 27.94 0.46
C ASN A 209 -0.34 28.85 0.57
N SER A 210 -0.30 29.76 1.55
CA SER A 210 0.84 30.66 1.76
C SER A 210 2.09 29.98 2.34
N VAL A 211 1.98 28.76 2.88
CA VAL A 211 3.12 28.01 3.43
C VAL A 211 3.75 27.09 2.37
N SER A 212 3.00 26.73 1.34
CA SER A 212 3.44 25.79 0.30
C SER A 212 4.08 26.44 -0.93
N ASN A 213 4.10 27.78 -1.02
CA ASN A 213 4.70 28.58 -2.09
C ASN A 213 5.96 29.28 -1.58
#